data_AF-A0A8I1V2G8-F1
#
_entry.id   AF-A0A8I1V2G8-F1
#
_cell.length_a   1.000
_cell.length_b   1.000
_cell.length_c   1.000
_cell.angle_alpha   90.00
_cell.angle_beta   90.00
_cell.angle_gamma   90.00
#
_symmetry.space_group_name_H-M   'P 1'
#
loop_
_entity.id
_entity.type
_entity.pdbx_description
1 polymer ?
#
loop_
_entity_poly.entity_id
_entity_poly.type
_entity_poly.pdbx_seq_one_letter_code
_entity_poly.pdbx_strand_id
1 'polypeptide(L)'
;MTVRLDDETARQLGELAERYPSRSAAVQSAIRQAWEQLQTDKLDTGYAAAMAENPSYPYESDEEKTVLRARRRSRDASDALE
;
A
#
# COMPACT_ATOMS: atom_id res chain seq x y z
N MET A 1 20.55 14.21 16.79
CA MET A 1 20.84 13.90 15.38
C MET A 1 20.70 15.19 14.58
N THR A 2 21.76 15.64 13.93
CA THR A 2 21.78 16.85 13.10
C THR A 2 21.84 16.41 11.63
N VAL A 3 20.87 16.85 10.82
CA VAL A 3 20.79 16.53 9.39
C VAL A 3 21.11 17.78 8.60
N ARG A 4 21.98 17.67 7.59
CA ARG A 4 22.31 18.76 6.69
C ARG A 4 21.39 18.71 5.48
N LEU A 5 20.69 19.81 5.24
CA LEU A 5 19.81 20.01 4.08
C LEU A 5 20.48 21.02 3.15
N ASP A 6 20.30 20.85 1.85
CA ASP A 6 20.56 21.93 0.90
C ASP A 6 19.53 23.06 1.06
N ASP A 7 19.82 24.23 0.50
CA ASP A 7 19.03 25.44 0.69
C ASP A 7 17.58 25.27 0.20
N GLU A 8 17.39 24.49 -0.87
CA GLU A 8 16.07 24.23 -1.44
C GLU A 8 15.26 23.28 -0.55
N THR A 9 15.86 22.18 -0.09
CA THR A 9 15.22 21.25 0.85
C THR A 9 14.92 21.93 2.19
N ALA A 10 15.77 22.86 2.65
CA ALA A 10 15.52 23.66 3.85
C ALA A 10 14.31 24.59 3.68
N ARG A 11 14.15 25.21 2.50
CA ARG A 11 12.98 26.03 2.16
C ARG A 11 11.70 25.19 2.12
N GLN A 12 11.72 24.06 1.42
CA GLN A 12 10.58 23.13 1.34
C GLN A 12 10.18 22.58 2.71
N LEU A 13 11.14 22.27 3.57
CA LEU A 13 10.85 21.88 4.95
C LEU A 13 10.18 23.02 5.74
N GLY A 14 10.57 24.27 5.48
CA GLY A 14 9.92 25.45 6.04
C GLY A 14 8.44 25.50 5.68
N GLU A 15 8.12 25.38 4.40
CA GLU A 15 6.74 25.37 3.87
C GLU A 15 5.93 24.18 4.40
N LEU A 16 6.54 22.99 4.42
CA LEU A 16 5.91 21.78 4.97
C LEU A 16 5.56 21.99 6.45
N ALA A 17 6.49 22.56 7.22
CA ALA A 17 6.35 22.74 8.66
C ALA A 17 5.25 23.72 9.07
N GLU A 18 4.75 24.58 8.17
CA GLU A 18 3.60 25.48 8.45
C GLU A 18 2.35 24.71 8.90
N ARG A 19 2.23 23.43 8.50
CA ARG A 19 1.10 22.55 8.82
C ARG A 19 1.35 21.67 10.05
N TYR A 20 2.52 21.78 10.69
CA TYR A 20 2.92 20.92 11.79
C TYR A 20 3.31 21.73 13.03
N PRO A 21 3.19 21.14 14.23
CA PRO A 21 3.60 21.83 15.48
C PRO A 21 5.09 22.19 15.55
N SER A 22 5.94 21.53 14.76
CA SER A 22 7.37 21.83 14.67
C SER A 22 7.99 21.27 13.38
N ARG A 23 9.16 21.79 13.00
CA ARG A 23 9.98 21.22 11.90
C ARG A 23 10.33 19.75 12.13
N SER A 24 10.61 19.36 13.38
CA SER A 24 10.89 17.96 13.72
C SER A 24 9.68 17.06 13.47
N ALA A 25 8.48 17.51 13.84
CA ALA A 25 7.24 16.79 13.57
C ALA A 25 6.96 16.65 12.07
N ALA A 26 7.22 17.70 11.28
CA ALA A 26 7.12 17.67 9.83
C ALA A 26 8.07 16.63 9.20
N VAL A 27 9.35 16.63 9.62
CA VAL A 27 10.34 15.65 9.15
C VAL A 27 9.91 14.22 9.51
N GLN A 28 9.47 13.97 10.74
CA GLN A 28 9.00 12.63 11.14
C GLN A 28 7.79 12.17 10.34
N SER A 29 6.85 13.07 10.05
CA SER A 29 5.70 12.77 9.21
C SER A 29 6.12 12.45 7.77
N ALA A 30 7.04 13.22 7.19
CA ALA A 30 7.54 13.00 5.84
C ALA A 30 8.30 11.66 5.72
N ILE A 31 9.12 11.31 6.71
CA ILE A 31 9.83 10.02 6.75
C ILE A 31 8.82 8.85 6.79
N ARG A 32 7.79 8.96 7.63
CA ARG A 32 6.74 7.93 7.72
C ARG A 32 5.97 7.79 6.41
N GLN A 33 5.59 8.90 5.79
CA GLN A 33 4.91 8.86 4.49
C GLN A 33 5.80 8.25 3.39
N ALA A 34 7.09 8.59 3.36
CA ALA A 34 8.03 7.98 2.42
C ALA A 34 8.20 6.47 2.65
N TRP A 35 8.18 6.03 3.92
CA TRP A 35 8.20 4.62 4.25
C TRP A 35 6.93 3.89 3.79
N GLU A 36 5.75 4.47 4.06
CA GLU A 36 4.47 3.93 3.63
C GLU A 36 4.41 3.80 2.09
N GLN A 37 4.83 4.84 1.36
CA GLN A 37 4.91 4.81 -0.09
C GLN A 37 5.83 3.69 -0.58
N LEU A 38 7.02 3.53 0.03
CA LEU A 38 7.93 2.46 -0.32
C LEU A 38 7.31 1.06 -0.10
N GLN A 39 6.48 0.89 0.94
CA GLN A 39 5.78 -0.38 1.15
C GLN A 39 4.71 -0.61 0.09
N THR A 40 3.95 0.42 -0.28
CA THR A 40 2.97 0.34 -1.38
C THR A 40 3.66 -0.05 -2.69
N ASP A 41 4.76 0.61 -3.04
CA ASP A 41 5.49 0.32 -4.27
C ASP A 41 6.02 -1.13 -4.30
N LYS A 42 6.47 -1.64 -3.13
CA LYS A 42 6.90 -3.03 -2.97
C LYS A 42 5.74 -4.01 -3.14
N LEU A 43 4.57 -3.69 -2.59
CA LEU A 43 3.38 -4.51 -2.74
C LEU A 43 2.95 -4.56 -4.20
N ASP A 44 2.86 -3.41 -4.87
CA ASP A 44 2.48 -3.32 -6.28
C ASP A 44 3.43 -4.11 -7.17
N THR A 45 4.73 -3.97 -6.93
CA THR A 45 5.76 -4.75 -7.63
C THR A 45 5.61 -6.24 -7.35
N GLY A 46 5.35 -6.63 -6.11
CA GLY A 46 5.13 -8.02 -5.71
C GLY A 46 3.90 -8.63 -6.38
N TYR A 47 2.78 -7.92 -6.39
CA TYR A 47 1.56 -8.35 -7.08
C TYR A 47 1.76 -8.45 -8.60
N ALA A 48 2.45 -7.48 -9.21
CA ALA A 48 2.76 -7.53 -10.64
C ALA A 48 3.63 -8.75 -10.99
N ALA A 49 4.64 -9.06 -10.16
CA ALA A 49 5.47 -10.25 -10.33
C ALA A 49 4.65 -11.54 -10.16
N ALA A 50 3.83 -11.64 -9.11
CA ALA A 50 2.98 -12.80 -8.86
C ALA A 50 1.98 -13.04 -10.00
N MET A 51 1.37 -11.98 -10.54
CA MET A 51 0.46 -12.06 -11.69
C MET A 51 1.16 -12.43 -13.00
N ALA A 52 2.42 -12.03 -13.17
CA ALA A 52 3.21 -12.40 -14.34
C ALA A 52 3.58 -13.90 -14.34
N GLU A 53 3.85 -14.47 -13.16
CA GLU A 53 4.11 -15.90 -13.00
C GLU A 53 2.81 -16.72 -13.04
N ASN A 54 1.77 -16.24 -12.38
CA ASN A 54 0.47 -16.89 -12.29
C ASN A 54 -0.67 -15.88 -12.50
N PRO A 55 -1.28 -15.84 -13.69
CA PRO A 55 -2.41 -14.96 -14.00
C PRO A 55 -3.65 -15.19 -13.10
N SER A 56 -3.71 -16.33 -12.41
CA SER A 56 -4.79 -16.67 -11.49
C SER A 56 -4.56 -16.21 -10.05
N TYR A 57 -3.38 -15.65 -9.73
CA TYR A 57 -3.07 -15.15 -8.39
C TYR A 57 -4.21 -14.21 -7.88
N PRO A 58 -4.66 -14.34 -6.62
CA PRO A 58 -4.09 -15.09 -5.50
C PRO A 58 -4.43 -16.60 -5.47
N TYR A 59 -5.10 -17.14 -6.49
CA TYR A 59 -5.35 -18.58 -6.60
C TYR A 59 -4.16 -19.28 -7.27
N GLU A 60 -3.86 -20.50 -6.87
CA GLU A 60 -2.80 -21.32 -7.48
C GLU A 60 -3.16 -21.72 -8.92
N SER A 61 -4.46 -21.77 -9.25
CA SER A 61 -4.98 -22.15 -10.57
C SER A 61 -6.37 -21.57 -10.87
N ASP A 62 -6.77 -21.61 -12.14
CA ASP A 62 -8.12 -21.22 -12.58
C ASP A 62 -9.18 -22.22 -12.09
N GLU A 63 -8.83 -23.49 -11.93
CA GLU A 63 -9.71 -24.49 -11.32
C GLU A 63 -10.01 -24.15 -9.86
N GLU A 64 -8.99 -23.81 -9.07
CA GLU A 64 -9.17 -23.41 -7.67
C GLU A 64 -10.08 -22.18 -7.56
N LYS A 65 -9.80 -21.15 -8.38
CA LYS A 65 -10.62 -19.94 -8.50
C LYS A 65 -12.08 -20.28 -8.77
N THR A 66 -12.35 -21.19 -9.70
CA THR A 66 -13.70 -21.59 -10.08
C THR A 66 -14.42 -22.30 -8.92
N VAL A 67 -13.75 -23.24 -8.25
CA VAL A 67 -14.31 -23.98 -7.11
C VAL A 67 -14.66 -23.04 -5.96
N LEU A 68 -13.76 -22.12 -5.61
CA LEU A 68 -13.98 -21.17 -4.53
C LEU A 68 -15.11 -20.18 -4.87
N ARG A 69 -15.22 -19.74 -6.12
CA ARG A 69 -16.35 -18.92 -6.59
C ARG A 69 -17.67 -19.66 -6.50
N ALA A 70 -17.71 -20.95 -6.86
CA ALA A 70 -18.91 -21.77 -6.73
C ALA A 70 -19.37 -21.90 -5.27
N ARG A 71 -18.44 -22.22 -4.37
CA ARG A 71 -18.72 -22.31 -2.93
C ARG A 71 -19.25 -21.00 -2.35
N ARG A 72 -18.68 -19.87 -2.76
CA ARG A 72 -19.15 -18.54 -2.31
C ARG A 72 -20.61 -18.31 -2.73
N ARG A 73 -20.93 -18.54 -4.01
CA ARG A 73 -22.31 -18.38 -4.52
C ARG A 73 -23.31 -19.25 -3.76
N SER A 74 -22.93 -20.47 -3.38
CA SER A 74 -23.82 -21.33 -2.59
C SER A 74 -24.12 -20.76 -1.20
N ARG A 75 -23.13 -20.13 -0.54
CA ARG A 75 -23.35 -19.46 0.76
C ARG A 75 -24.25 -18.24 0.61
N ASP A 76 -23.95 -17.38 -0.38
CA ASP A 76 -24.74 -16.18 -0.64
C ASP A 76 -26.22 -16.52 -0.93
N ALA A 77 -26.47 -17.65 -1.61
CA ALA A 77 -27.81 -18.14 -1.89
C ALA A 77 -28.52 -18.73 -0.65
N SER A 78 -27.77 -19.34 0.27
CA SER A 78 -28.31 -19.81 1.55
C SER A 78 -28.70 -18.65 2.46
N ASP A 79 -27.83 -17.65 2.59
CA ASP A 79 -28.08 -16.45 3.42
C ASP A 79 -29.25 -15.62 2.88
N ALA A 80 -29.49 -15.61 1.57
CA ALA A 80 -30.60 -14.88 0.95
C ALA A 80 -31.98 -15.56 1.12
N LEU A 81 -32.01 -16.81 1.60
CA LEU A 81 -33.24 -17.57 1.85
C LEU A 81 -33.64 -17.58 3.34
N GLU A 82 -32.79 -17.07 4.22
CA GLU A 82 -33.08 -16.79 5.64
C GLU A 82 -33.69 -15.39 5.83
#